data_AF-A0AA37FCS8-F1
#
_entry.id   AF-A0AA37FCS8-F1
#
_cell.length_a   1.000
_cell.length_b   1.000
_cell.length_c   1.000
_cell.angle_alpha   90.00
_cell.angle_beta   90.00
_cell.angle_gamma   90.00
#
_symmetry.space_group_name_H-M   'P 1'
#
loop_
_entity.id
_entity.type
_entity.pdbx_description
1 polymer ?
#
loop_
_entity_poly.entity_id
_entity_poly.type
_entity_poly.pdbx_seq_one_letter_code
_entity_poly.pdbx_strand_id
1 'polypeptide(L)' 'MNTIDKHAVDEAIAQAFKEVRTAMNSHNEKSLRMYTEALTALLELRKAITDEAASRG' A
#
# COMPACT_ATOMS: atom_id res chain seq x y z
N MET A 1 -4.21 22.61 -1.53
CA MET A 1 -3.62 21.62 -0.60
C MET A 1 -4.27 20.30 -0.94
N ASN A 2 -3.53 19.37 -1.53
CA ASN A 2 -4.07 18.11 -2.08
C ASN A 2 -4.39 17.18 -0.90
N THR A 3 -5.62 17.21 -0.40
CA THR A 3 -6.08 16.29 0.65
C THR A 3 -6.10 14.89 0.05
N ILE A 4 -5.04 14.12 0.31
CA ILE A 4 -4.99 12.69 -0.01
C ILE A 4 -6.16 12.03 0.72
N ASP A 5 -7.09 11.47 -0.04
CA ASP A 5 -8.25 10.79 0.51
C ASP A 5 -7.80 9.51 1.21
N LYS A 6 -7.91 9.50 2.54
CA LYS A 6 -7.53 8.38 3.38
C LYS A 6 -8.29 7.10 3.01
N HIS A 7 -9.55 7.21 2.60
CA HIS A 7 -10.34 6.06 2.16
C HIS A 7 -9.79 5.47 0.86
N ALA A 8 -9.41 6.32 -0.10
CA ALA A 8 -8.80 5.86 -1.36
C ALA A 8 -7.46 5.15 -1.12
N VAL A 9 -6.67 5.62 -0.15
CA VAL A 9 -5.41 4.96 0.25
C VAL A 9 -5.67 3.62 0.92
N ASP A 10 -6.64 3.54 1.83
CA ASP A 10 -6.99 2.28 2.50
C ASP A 10 -7.56 1.25 1.50
N GLU A 11 -8.36 1.67 0.52
CA GLU A 11 -8.84 0.80 -0.57
C GLU A 11 -7.70 0.30 -1.46
N ALA A 12 -6.77 1.18 -1.85
CA ALA A 12 -5.59 0.79 -2.64
C ALA A 12 -4.72 -0.23 -1.90
N ILE A 13 -4.54 -0.06 -0.59
CA ILE A 13 -3.84 -1.02 0.28
C ILE A 13 -4.57 -2.37 0.29
N ALA A 14 -5.88 -2.36 0.52
CA ALA A 14 -6.67 -3.59 0.58
C ALA A 14 -6.65 -4.37 -0.75
N GLN A 15 -6.73 -3.65 -1.88
CA GLN A 15 -6.67 -4.25 -3.21
C GLN A 15 -5.29 -4.85 -3.48
N ALA A 16 -4.21 -4.15 -3.13
CA ALA A 16 -2.86 -4.67 -3.27
C ALA A 16 -2.67 -5.97 -2.48
N PHE A 17 -3.13 -6.04 -1.22
CA PHE A 17 -3.08 -7.27 -0.41
C PHE A 17 -3.84 -8.44 -1.03
N LYS A 18 -5.00 -8.19 -1.65
CA LYS A 18 -5.81 -9.22 -2.32
C LYS A 18 -5.07 -9.80 -3.54
N GLU A 19 -4.41 -8.93 -4.31
CA GLU A 19 -3.63 -9.35 -5.48
C GLU A 19 -2.37 -10.12 -5.08
N VAL A 20 -1.66 -9.68 -4.03
CA VAL A 20 -0.52 -10.43 -3.45
C VAL A 20 -0.95 -11.84 -3.05
N ARG A 21 -2.06 -11.96 -2.30
CA ARG A 21 -2.58 -13.26 -1.85
C ARG A 21 -2.95 -14.17 -3.03
N THR A 22 -3.53 -13.60 -4.08
CA THR A 22 -3.88 -14.35 -5.30
C THR A 22 -2.64 -14.87 -6.01
N ALA A 23 -1.58 -14.07 -6.08
CA ALA A 23 -0.32 -14.46 -6.72
C ALA A 23 0.54 -15.43 -5.90
N MET A 24 0.48 -15.33 -4.57
CA MET A 24 1.05 -16.34 -3.67
C MET A 24 0.38 -17.70 -3.89
N ASN A 25 -0.95 -17.72 -4.03
CA ASN A 25 -1.69 -18.95 -4.34
C ASN A 25 -1.37 -19.51 -5.73
N SER A 26 -0.95 -18.65 -6.68
CA SER A 26 -0.57 -19.07 -8.03
C SER A 26 0.92 -19.40 -8.19
N HIS A 27 1.71 -19.45 -7.10
CA HIS A 27 3.14 -19.79 -7.06
C HIS A 27 4.03 -19.08 -8.11
N ASN A 28 3.69 -17.84 -8.47
CA ASN A 28 4.48 -17.06 -9.44
C ASN A 28 5.49 -16.18 -8.71
N GLU A 29 6.74 -16.61 -8.61
CA GLU A 29 7.82 -15.92 -7.89
C GLU A 29 8.06 -14.48 -8.38
N LYS A 30 7.94 -14.23 -9.69
CA LYS A 30 8.09 -12.88 -10.26
C LYS A 30 6.99 -11.94 -9.78
N SER A 31 5.77 -12.47 -9.65
CA SER A 31 4.64 -11.72 -9.11
C SER A 31 4.86 -11.39 -7.64
N LEU A 32 5.36 -12.35 -6.86
CA LEU A 32 5.64 -12.20 -5.43
C LEU A 32 6.60 -11.02 -5.13
N ARG A 33 7.64 -10.85 -5.97
CA ARG A 33 8.60 -9.73 -5.83
C ARG A 33 7.95 -8.37 -6.11
N MET A 34 7.23 -8.24 -7.23
CA MET A 34 6.50 -7.01 -7.56
C MET A 34 5.48 -6.64 -6.48
N TYR A 35 4.79 -7.62 -5.92
CA TYR A 35 3.83 -7.40 -4.85
C TYR A 35 4.47 -6.95 -3.53
N THR A 36 5.66 -7.47 -3.22
CA THR A 36 6.42 -7.05 -2.04
C THR A 36 6.88 -5.59 -2.18
N GLU A 37 7.34 -5.19 -3.37
CA GLU A 37 7.72 -3.81 -3.67
C GLU A 37 6.51 -2.87 -3.56
N ALA A 38 5.36 -3.26 -4.14
CA ALA A 38 4.13 -2.48 -4.06
C ALA A 38 3.62 -2.29 -2.61
N LEU A 39 3.63 -3.37 -1.80
CA LEU A 39 3.26 -3.29 -0.39
C LEU A 39 4.18 -2.40 0.42
N THR A 40 5.48 -2.42 0.12
CA THR A 40 6.48 -1.58 0.79
C THR A 40 6.22 -0.10 0.50
N ALA A 41 6.02 0.25 -0.77
CA ALA A 41 5.71 1.62 -1.18
C ALA A 41 4.40 2.15 -0.54
N LEU A 42 3.38 1.29 -0.44
CA LEU A 42 2.11 1.65 0.21
C LEU A 42 2.26 1.86 1.72
N LEU A 43 3.09 1.06 2.40
CA LEU A 43 3.41 1.25 3.83
C LEU A 43 4.18 2.55 4.07
N GLU A 44 5.12 2.88 3.20
CA GLU A 44 5.87 4.14 3.25
C GLU A 44 4.95 5.35 3.02
N LEU A 45 4.04 5.27 2.05
CA LEU A 45 3.04 6.31 1.81
C LEU A 45 2.14 6.52 3.04
N ARG A 46 1.66 5.44 3.66
CA ARG A 46 0.84 5.52 4.87
C ARG A 46 1.60 6.16 6.04
N LYS A 47 2.89 5.83 6.22
CA LYS A 47 3.74 6.47 7.23
C LYS A 47 3.90 7.96 6.98
N ALA A 48 4.23 8.35 5.74
CA ALA A 48 4.38 9.76 5.37
C ALA A 48 3.11 10.57 5.63
N ILE A 49 1.93 10.03 5.31
CA ILE A 49 0.63 10.68 5.60
C ILE A 49 0.41 10.81 7.12
N THR A 50 0.78 9.79 7.89
CA THR A 50 0.62 9.81 9.36
C THR A 50 1.57 10.80 10.02
N ASP A 51 2.82 10.87 9.55
CA ASP A 51 3.83 11.81 10.04
C ASP A 51 3.51 13.27 9.63
N GLU A 52 2.99 13.49 8.42
CA GLU A 52 2.44 14.81 8.02
C GLU A 52 1.25 15.23 8.88
N ALA A 53 0.38 14.29 9.25
CA ALA A 53 -0.75 14.57 10.14
C ALA A 53 -0.28 14.90 11.57
N ALA A 54 0.78 14.23 12.06
CA ALA A 54 1.33 14.45 13.40
C ALA A 54 2.15 15.74 13.52
N SER A 55 2.81 16.20 12.45
CA SER A 55 3.63 17.42 12.43
C SER A 55 2.84 18.73 12.27
N ARG A 56 1.54 18.64 12.00
CA ARG A 56 0.62 19.79 11.89
C ARG A 56 -0.24 20.02 13.14
N GLY A 57 -0.04 19.25 14.21
CA GLY A 57 -0.64 19.45 15.54
C GLY A 57 0.35 20.06 16.51
#